data_AF-A0A1V6I1L2-F1
#
_entry.id   AF-A0A1V6I1L2-F1
#
_cell.length_a   1.000
_cell.length_b   1.000
_cell.length_c   1.000
_cell.angle_alpha   90.00
_cell.angle_beta   90.00
_cell.angle_gamma   90.00
#
_symmetry.space_group_name_H-M   'P 1'
#
loop_
_entity.id
_entity.type
_entity.pdbx_description
1 polymer ?
#
loop_
_entity_poly.entity_id
_entity_poly.type
_entity_poly.pdbx_seq_one_letter_code
_entity_poly.pdbx_strand_id
1 'polypeptide(L)'
;MKKVILTESQTKTLMDNIIKEQTINDRTNLVYATGDFGYIGTTFKGGEIADISKINFELSYIVDIEWRKYGIKGIYVTNIKGPSHIELEISYYPANDPDGDFIEENITIPIDWNSQVITNETDDLGYFGVDSDIEINLTNDNNGNIIVKNIEINVQNF
;
A
#
# COMPACT_ATOMS: atom_id res chain seq x y z
N MET A 1 4.72 -54.21 -9.21
CA MET A 1 4.84 -52.74 -9.36
C MET A 1 6.27 -52.40 -9.78
N LYS A 2 6.46 -51.67 -10.89
CA LYS A 2 7.80 -51.17 -11.26
C LYS A 2 8.10 -49.92 -10.43
N LYS A 3 9.25 -49.89 -9.77
CA LYS A 3 9.76 -48.70 -9.09
C LYS A 3 10.47 -47.82 -10.11
N VAL A 4 10.19 -46.52 -10.08
CA VAL A 4 10.98 -45.52 -10.81
C VAL A 4 12.18 -45.18 -9.93
N ILE A 5 13.39 -45.27 -10.48
CA ILE A 5 14.64 -44.89 -9.81
C ILE A 5 15.19 -43.69 -10.58
N LEU A 6 15.33 -42.56 -9.91
CA LEU A 6 15.89 -41.33 -10.46
C LEU A 6 17.30 -41.13 -9.92
N THR A 7 18.18 -40.63 -10.77
CA THR A 7 19.49 -40.12 -10.35
C THR A 7 19.36 -38.76 -9.66
N GLU A 8 20.34 -38.37 -8.86
CA GLU A 8 20.35 -37.06 -8.19
C GLU A 8 20.19 -35.90 -9.16
N SER A 9 20.85 -35.97 -10.33
CA SER A 9 20.73 -34.95 -11.37
C SER A 9 19.31 -34.87 -11.93
N GLN A 10 18.65 -36.01 -12.16
CA GLN A 10 17.26 -36.02 -12.65
C GLN A 10 16.29 -35.50 -11.61
N THR A 11 16.49 -35.85 -10.34
CA THR A 11 15.70 -35.32 -9.22
C THR A 11 15.86 -33.81 -9.10
N LYS A 12 17.09 -33.29 -9.24
CA LYS A 12 17.36 -31.84 -9.21
C LYS A 12 16.64 -31.12 -10.35
N THR A 13 16.80 -31.58 -11.58
CA THR A 13 16.13 -30.96 -12.75
C THR A 13 14.62 -30.99 -12.62
N LEU A 14 14.04 -32.09 -12.11
CA LEU A 14 12.61 -32.20 -11.86
C LEU A 14 12.15 -31.16 -10.83
N MET A 15 12.85 -31.06 -9.69
CA MET A 15 12.52 -30.09 -8.65
C MET A 15 12.64 -28.64 -9.14
N ASP A 16 13.69 -28.33 -9.91
CA ASP A 16 13.90 -26.99 -10.47
C ASP A 16 12.77 -26.62 -11.45
N ASN A 17 12.26 -27.58 -12.23
CA ASN A 17 11.13 -27.35 -13.13
C ASN A 17 9.81 -27.16 -12.38
N ILE A 18 9.54 -27.99 -11.36
CA ILE A 18 8.34 -27.83 -10.52
C ILE A 18 8.32 -26.46 -9.84
N ILE A 19 9.46 -26.03 -9.29
CA ILE A 19 9.60 -24.72 -8.65
C ILE A 19 9.32 -23.59 -9.66
N LYS A 20 9.93 -23.66 -10.86
CA LYS A 20 9.72 -22.65 -11.92
C LYS A 20 8.27 -22.55 -12.37
N GLU A 21 7.58 -23.67 -12.56
CA GLU A 21 6.17 -23.70 -12.93
C GLU A 21 5.26 -23.07 -11.85
N GLN A 22 5.64 -23.17 -10.57
CA GLN A 22 4.92 -22.56 -9.45
C GLN A 22 5.24 -21.08 -9.23
N THR A 23 6.33 -20.56 -9.81
CA THR A 23 6.73 -19.15 -9.66
C THR A 23 5.93 -18.21 -10.57
N ILE A 24 5.20 -18.75 -11.56
CA ILE A 24 4.38 -17.93 -12.47
C ILE A 24 3.03 -17.63 -11.81
N ASN A 25 3.01 -16.66 -10.91
CA ASN A 25 1.78 -16.05 -10.44
C ASN A 25 1.94 -14.52 -10.48
N ASP A 26 2.04 -13.97 -11.70
CA ASP A 26 1.86 -12.52 -11.97
C ASP A 26 0.41 -12.07 -11.73
N ARG A 27 -0.28 -12.68 -10.76
CA ARG A 27 -1.65 -12.35 -10.42
C ARG A 27 -1.61 -11.09 -9.59
N THR A 28 -2.00 -10.00 -10.23
CA THR A 28 -2.33 -8.76 -9.54
C THR A 28 -3.56 -9.03 -8.69
N ASN A 29 -3.39 -8.87 -7.37
CA ASN A 29 -4.48 -8.88 -6.41
C ASN A 29 -5.03 -7.46 -6.30
N LEU A 30 -6.32 -7.36 -6.02
CA LEU A 30 -7.02 -6.09 -5.82
C LEU A 30 -7.61 -6.05 -4.41
N VAL A 31 -7.53 -4.89 -3.77
CA VAL A 31 -8.22 -4.62 -2.50
C VAL A 31 -8.85 -3.23 -2.58
N TYR A 32 -10.08 -3.12 -2.09
CA TYR A 32 -10.74 -1.84 -1.95
C TYR A 32 -10.38 -1.28 -0.57
N ALA A 33 -9.69 -0.16 -0.56
CA ALA A 33 -9.08 0.42 0.62
C ALA A 33 -9.75 1.74 1.02
N THR A 34 -9.72 2.04 2.31
CA THR A 34 -10.12 3.30 2.90
C THR A 34 -8.85 4.08 3.27
N GLY A 35 -8.70 5.29 2.71
CA GLY A 35 -7.65 6.22 3.08
C GLY A 35 -8.09 7.09 4.25
N ASP A 36 -7.33 7.04 5.34
CA ASP A 36 -7.38 7.98 6.46
C ASP A 36 -6.18 8.93 6.39
N PHE A 37 -6.28 10.12 6.99
CA PHE A 37 -5.34 11.22 6.75
C PHE A 37 -4.73 11.78 8.02
N GLY A 38 -3.42 11.60 8.17
CA GLY A 38 -2.60 12.27 9.17
C GLY A 38 -2.11 13.62 8.67
N TYR A 39 -2.56 14.72 9.29
CA TYR A 39 -2.23 16.08 8.86
C TYR A 39 -1.59 16.95 9.95
N ILE A 40 -0.90 16.33 10.92
CA ILE A 40 -0.24 17.05 12.03
C ILE A 40 0.75 18.09 11.48
N GLY A 41 0.52 19.36 11.83
CA GLY A 41 1.35 20.49 11.42
C GLY A 41 1.18 20.91 9.95
N THR A 42 0.20 20.34 9.25
CA THR A 42 -0.16 20.73 7.88
C THR A 42 -1.22 21.82 7.92
N THR A 43 -1.11 22.78 7.01
CA THR A 43 -2.05 23.90 6.85
C THR A 43 -2.62 23.94 5.44
N PHE A 44 -3.83 24.49 5.29
CA PHE A 44 -4.43 24.76 3.99
C PHE A 44 -4.68 26.26 3.84
N LYS A 45 -4.10 26.88 2.80
CA LYS A 45 -4.13 28.34 2.60
C LYS A 45 -3.71 29.15 3.85
N GLY A 46 -2.78 28.58 4.62
CA GLY A 46 -2.29 29.15 5.89
C GLY A 46 -3.22 28.96 7.09
N GLY A 47 -4.39 28.35 6.89
CA GLY A 47 -5.34 27.99 7.93
C GLY A 47 -5.10 26.59 8.53
N GLU A 48 -5.58 26.38 9.76
CA GLU A 48 -5.53 25.08 10.43
C GLU A 48 -6.57 24.14 9.82
N ILE A 49 -6.17 22.89 9.56
CA ILE A 49 -7.07 21.84 9.09
C ILE A 49 -7.89 21.33 10.27
N ALA A 50 -9.22 21.40 10.14
CA ALA A 50 -10.17 20.88 11.11
C ALA A 50 -10.45 19.39 10.89
N ASP A 51 -10.62 18.99 9.62
CA ASP A 51 -10.87 17.60 9.23
C ASP A 51 -10.53 17.35 7.76
N ILE A 52 -10.31 16.09 7.40
CA ILE A 52 -10.21 15.63 6.01
C ILE A 52 -11.07 14.38 5.88
N SER A 53 -12.06 14.44 4.98
CA SER A 53 -12.94 13.31 4.71
C SER A 53 -12.16 12.10 4.23
N LYS A 54 -12.45 10.93 4.82
CA LYS A 54 -11.89 9.64 4.35
C LYS A 54 -12.33 9.38 2.92
N ILE A 55 -11.45 8.73 2.16
CA ILE A 55 -11.72 8.36 0.77
C ILE A 55 -11.63 6.86 0.59
N ASN A 56 -12.25 6.35 -0.47
CA ASN A 56 -12.08 4.96 -0.87
C ASN A 56 -11.44 4.86 -2.24
N PHE A 57 -10.54 3.89 -2.43
CA PHE A 57 -9.88 3.63 -3.71
C PHE A 57 -9.47 2.17 -3.83
N GLU A 58 -9.21 1.73 -5.07
CA GLU A 58 -8.67 0.40 -5.33
C GLU A 58 -7.15 0.42 -5.28
N LEU A 59 -6.58 -0.54 -4.54
CA LEU A 59 -5.18 -0.89 -4.57
C LEU A 59 -4.97 -2.18 -5.33
N SER A 60 -3.80 -2.28 -5.95
CA SER A 60 -3.29 -3.47 -6.58
C SER A 60 -1.95 -3.87 -5.97
N TYR A 61 -1.69 -5.17 -5.85
CA TYR A 61 -0.43 -5.69 -5.31
C TYR A 61 -0.14 -7.09 -5.83
N ILE A 62 1.08 -7.57 -5.61
CA ILE A 62 1.52 -8.92 -5.97
C ILE A 62 1.83 -9.69 -4.69
N VAL A 63 1.50 -10.97 -4.67
CA VAL A 63 1.92 -11.92 -3.63
C VAL A 63 2.92 -12.88 -4.25
N ASP A 64 4.19 -12.67 -3.95
CA ASP A 64 5.30 -13.48 -4.43
C ASP A 64 5.59 -14.62 -3.46
N ILE A 65 5.73 -15.84 -3.95
CA ILE A 65 6.07 -17.01 -3.13
C ILE A 65 7.47 -17.49 -3.48
N GLU A 66 8.40 -17.42 -2.54
CA GLU A 66 9.73 -17.99 -2.70
C GLU A 66 9.72 -19.47 -2.33
N TRP A 67 9.89 -20.33 -3.33
CA TRP A 67 9.97 -21.78 -3.16
C TRP A 67 11.41 -22.28 -2.99
N ARG A 68 11.58 -23.33 -2.19
CA ARG A 68 12.81 -24.10 -2.06
C ARG A 68 12.52 -25.60 -2.17
N LYS A 69 13.58 -26.40 -2.31
CA LYS A 69 13.49 -27.87 -2.39
C LYS A 69 12.79 -28.55 -1.20
N TYR A 70 12.59 -27.86 -0.08
CA TYR A 70 11.91 -28.37 1.11
C TYR A 70 10.54 -27.73 1.37
N GLY A 71 10.05 -26.86 0.48
CA GLY A 71 8.79 -26.14 0.65
C GLY A 71 8.93 -24.64 0.47
N ILE A 72 7.92 -23.90 0.93
CA ILE A 72 7.87 -22.43 0.89
C ILE A 72 8.90 -21.88 1.87
N LYS A 73 9.78 -21.00 1.38
CA LYS A 73 10.66 -20.20 2.24
C LYS A 73 9.93 -18.96 2.76
N GLY A 74 9.20 -18.29 1.89
CA GLY A 74 8.55 -17.05 2.26
C GLY A 74 7.49 -16.61 1.26
N ILE A 75 6.65 -15.70 1.72
CA ILE A 75 5.56 -15.07 0.97
C ILE A 75 5.70 -13.56 1.17
N TYR A 76 5.78 -12.83 0.07
CA TYR A 76 6.08 -11.41 0.08
C TYR A 76 4.97 -10.64 -0.64
N VAL A 77 4.48 -9.59 0.00
CA VAL A 77 3.58 -8.60 -0.62
C VAL A 77 4.43 -7.52 -1.28
N THR A 78 4.32 -7.38 -2.58
CA THR A 78 5.15 -6.47 -3.38
C THR A 78 4.32 -5.63 -4.35
N ASN A 79 4.95 -4.62 -4.95
CA ASN A 79 4.40 -3.86 -6.07
C ASN A 79 3.00 -3.25 -5.78
N ILE A 80 2.82 -2.71 -4.58
CA ILE A 80 1.59 -2.04 -4.17
C ILE A 80 1.42 -0.76 -4.98
N LYS A 81 0.26 -0.59 -5.63
CA LYS A 81 -0.08 0.57 -6.45
C LYS A 81 -1.54 0.94 -6.26
N GLY A 82 -1.83 2.24 -6.33
CA GLY A 82 -3.18 2.77 -6.33
C GLY A 82 -3.34 3.89 -7.38
N PRO A 83 -4.32 4.80 -7.19
CA PRO A 83 -4.55 5.90 -8.11
C PRO A 83 -3.37 6.88 -8.11
N SER A 84 -3.13 7.53 -9.26
CA SER A 84 -2.07 8.55 -9.38
C SER A 84 -2.40 9.88 -8.70
N HIS A 85 -3.67 10.10 -8.38
CA HIS A 85 -4.19 11.30 -7.73
C HIS A 85 -5.33 10.91 -6.79
N ILE A 86 -5.51 11.67 -5.72
CA ILE A 86 -6.63 11.56 -4.79
C ILE A 86 -7.35 12.90 -4.71
N GLU A 87 -8.68 12.86 -4.65
CA GLU A 87 -9.53 14.02 -4.42
C GLU A 87 -9.92 14.04 -2.95
N LEU A 88 -9.59 15.13 -2.27
CA LEU A 88 -9.83 15.32 -0.84
C LEU A 88 -10.79 16.48 -0.62
N GLU A 89 -11.75 16.27 0.28
CA GLU A 89 -12.53 17.34 0.87
C GLU A 89 -11.89 17.73 2.20
N ILE A 90 -11.45 18.98 2.30
CA ILE A 90 -10.74 19.52 3.46
C ILE A 90 -11.60 20.57 4.13
N SER A 91 -11.84 20.38 5.42
CA SER A 91 -12.43 21.37 6.32
C SER A 91 -11.29 22.13 7.01
N TYR A 92 -11.26 23.45 6.92
CA TYR A 92 -10.20 24.27 7.51
C TYR A 92 -10.70 25.60 8.06
N TYR A 93 -10.03 26.12 9.08
CA TYR A 93 -10.27 27.46 9.63
C TYR A 93 -9.45 28.49 8.84
N PRO A 94 -10.08 29.46 8.15
CA PRO A 94 -9.35 30.46 7.37
C PRO A 94 -8.36 31.25 8.22
N ALA A 95 -7.16 31.52 7.69
CA ALA A 95 -6.11 32.23 8.43
C ALA A 95 -6.52 33.64 8.91
N ASN A 96 -7.45 34.27 8.20
CA ASN A 96 -8.00 35.58 8.53
C ASN A 96 -9.19 35.54 9.49
N ASP A 97 -9.72 34.35 9.81
CA ASP A 97 -10.83 34.13 10.74
C ASP A 97 -10.67 32.79 11.48
N PRO A 98 -9.64 32.64 12.31
CA PRO A 98 -9.30 31.34 12.93
C PRO A 98 -10.30 30.88 13.99
N ASP A 99 -11.09 31.80 14.55
CA ASP A 99 -12.14 31.50 15.55
C ASP A 99 -13.54 31.37 14.92
N GLY A 100 -13.63 31.46 13.59
CA GLY A 100 -14.86 31.38 12.82
C GLY A 100 -15.31 29.96 12.49
N ASP A 101 -16.30 29.86 11.60
CA ASP A 101 -16.72 28.57 11.05
C ASP A 101 -15.66 28.05 10.06
N PHE A 102 -15.48 26.73 10.02
CA PHE A 102 -14.61 26.11 9.02
C PHE A 102 -15.23 26.22 7.62
N ILE A 103 -14.36 26.23 6.62
CA ILE A 103 -14.72 26.17 5.20
C ILE A 103 -14.34 24.80 4.66
N GLU A 104 -15.20 24.24 3.80
CA GLU A 104 -14.95 23.00 3.07
C GLU A 104 -14.49 23.30 1.65
N GLU A 105 -13.39 22.68 1.23
CA GLU A 105 -12.90 22.78 -0.15
C GLU A 105 -12.37 21.45 -0.67
N ASN A 106 -12.60 21.20 -1.95
CA ASN A 106 -12.07 20.04 -2.65
C ASN A 106 -10.71 20.36 -3.29
N ILE A 107 -9.73 19.50 -3.06
CA ILE A 107 -8.42 19.56 -3.71
C ILE A 107 -8.05 18.21 -4.32
N THR A 108 -7.15 18.25 -5.29
CA THR A 108 -6.58 17.03 -5.90
C THR A 108 -5.08 17.00 -5.63
N ILE A 109 -4.60 15.91 -5.03
CA ILE A 109 -3.19 15.73 -4.68
C ILE A 109 -2.61 14.56 -5.49
N PRO A 110 -1.42 14.71 -6.13
CA PRO A 110 -0.74 13.60 -6.76
C PRO A 110 -0.15 12.63 -5.74
N ILE A 111 -0.10 11.34 -6.10
CA ILE A 111 0.48 10.27 -5.30
C ILE A 111 1.57 9.53 -6.09
N ASP A 112 2.70 9.24 -5.43
CA ASP A 112 3.75 8.34 -5.92
C ASP A 112 3.90 7.10 -5.03
N TRP A 113 3.24 6.01 -5.47
CA TRP A 113 3.29 4.70 -4.81
C TRP A 113 4.68 4.06 -4.77
N ASN A 114 5.65 4.52 -5.58
CA ASN A 114 6.97 3.90 -5.59
C ASN A 114 7.92 4.48 -4.54
N SER A 115 7.75 5.76 -4.20
CA SER A 115 8.67 6.47 -3.31
C SER A 115 8.07 6.84 -1.95
N GLN A 116 6.74 6.85 -1.83
CA GLN A 116 6.05 7.30 -0.62
C GLN A 116 5.52 6.14 0.24
N VAL A 117 5.46 4.92 -0.27
CA VAL A 117 4.91 3.77 0.46
C VAL A 117 5.89 3.27 1.52
N ILE A 118 5.39 3.10 2.74
CA ILE A 118 6.05 2.45 3.86
C ILE A 118 5.18 1.27 4.29
N THR A 119 5.73 0.06 4.23
CA THR A 119 5.02 -1.15 4.63
C THR A 119 5.38 -1.54 6.06
N ASN A 120 4.37 -1.83 6.88
CA ASN A 120 4.52 -2.35 8.22
C ASN A 120 4.05 -3.82 8.25
N GLU A 121 4.86 -4.73 8.78
CA GLU A 121 4.45 -6.13 8.89
C GLU A 121 3.45 -6.32 10.04
N THR A 122 2.37 -7.05 9.76
CA THR A 122 1.34 -7.43 10.73
C THR A 122 0.94 -8.90 10.57
N ASP A 123 0.53 -9.52 11.66
CA ASP A 123 -0.04 -10.87 11.69
C ASP A 123 -1.58 -10.87 11.75
N ASP A 124 -2.20 -9.69 11.81
CA ASP A 124 -3.62 -9.52 12.14
C ASP A 124 -4.59 -9.74 10.96
N LEU A 125 -4.10 -9.75 9.71
CA LEU A 125 -4.95 -9.84 8.52
C LEU A 125 -5.60 -11.21 8.33
N GLY A 126 -4.99 -12.29 8.84
CA GLY A 126 -5.46 -13.66 8.65
C GLY A 126 -5.29 -14.19 7.21
N TYR A 127 -4.66 -13.42 6.33
CA TYR A 127 -4.29 -13.77 4.96
C TYR A 127 -3.05 -12.99 4.52
N PHE A 128 -2.26 -13.52 3.58
CA PHE A 128 -1.13 -12.80 2.99
C PHE A 128 -1.63 -11.73 2.02
N GLY A 129 -1.34 -10.47 2.30
CA GLY A 129 -1.86 -9.36 1.51
C GLY A 129 -1.71 -8.01 2.19
N VAL A 130 -2.54 -7.08 1.74
CA VAL A 130 -2.56 -5.67 2.15
C VAL A 130 -3.81 -5.41 2.97
N ASP A 131 -3.67 -4.70 4.08
CA ASP A 131 -4.78 -4.18 4.88
C ASP A 131 -5.63 -3.19 4.06
N SER A 132 -6.94 -3.17 4.29
CA SER A 132 -7.83 -2.22 3.64
C SER A 132 -7.79 -0.83 4.26
N ASP A 133 -7.30 -0.70 5.50
CA ASP A 133 -7.18 0.60 6.16
C ASP A 133 -5.78 1.17 5.94
N ILE A 134 -5.72 2.31 5.23
CA ILE A 134 -4.48 2.92 4.76
C ILE A 134 -4.34 4.31 5.38
N GLU A 135 -3.19 4.59 5.98
CA GLU A 135 -2.89 5.90 6.54
C GLU A 135 -2.06 6.72 5.53
N ILE A 136 -2.54 7.90 5.16
CA ILE A 136 -1.89 8.80 4.22
C ILE A 136 -1.50 10.07 4.98
N ASN A 137 -0.22 10.20 5.30
CA ASN A 137 0.27 11.39 5.99
C ASN A 137 0.53 12.51 5.00
N LEU A 138 -0.01 13.68 5.30
CA LEU A 138 0.13 14.90 4.53
C LEU A 138 1.16 15.84 5.15
N THR A 139 1.71 16.72 4.33
CA THR A 139 2.58 17.82 4.76
C THR A 139 2.49 18.98 3.78
N ASN A 140 3.12 20.11 4.11
CA ASN A 140 3.24 21.23 3.19
C ASN A 140 4.59 21.18 2.44
N ASP A 141 4.57 21.48 1.14
CA ASP A 141 5.78 21.76 0.36
C ASP A 141 6.37 23.13 0.72
N ASN A 142 7.49 23.51 0.09
CA ASN A 142 8.15 24.80 0.32
C ASN A 142 7.30 26.02 -0.08
N ASN A 143 6.24 25.83 -0.85
CA ASN A 143 5.31 26.87 -1.29
C ASN A 143 4.02 26.90 -0.44
N GLY A 144 3.88 26.00 0.54
CA GLY A 144 2.68 25.87 1.37
C GLY A 144 1.57 25.02 0.75
N ASN A 145 1.81 24.32 -0.36
CA ASN A 145 0.83 23.40 -0.94
C ASN A 145 0.81 22.09 -0.15
N ILE A 146 -0.36 21.47 -0.02
CA ILE A 146 -0.48 20.15 0.60
C ILE A 146 0.05 19.09 -0.37
N ILE A 147 0.92 18.21 0.14
CA ILE A 147 1.49 17.06 -0.58
C ILE A 147 1.43 15.81 0.32
N VAL A 148 1.47 14.64 -0.31
CA VAL A 148 1.65 13.38 0.42
C VAL A 148 3.10 13.29 0.91
N LYS A 149 3.27 13.02 2.21
CA LYS A 149 4.56 12.77 2.83
C LYS A 149 4.94 11.30 2.71
N ASN A 150 4.05 10.42 3.18
CA ASN A 150 4.19 8.97 3.08
C ASN A 150 2.79 8.32 3.08
N ILE A 151 2.76 7.03 2.74
CA ILE A 151 1.58 6.18 2.77
C ILE A 151 1.96 4.96 3.59
N GLU A 152 1.33 4.78 4.74
CA GLU A 152 1.60 3.66 5.63
C GLU A 152 0.59 2.55 5.38
N ILE A 153 1.10 1.35 5.10
CA ILE A 153 0.30 0.20 4.69
C ILE A 153 0.72 -0.99 5.53
N ASN A 154 -0.25 -1.58 6.25
CA ASN A 154 -0.03 -2.85 6.93
C ASN A 154 -0.08 -4.00 5.93
N VAL A 155 0.90 -4.89 5.98
CA VAL A 155 1.00 -6.07 5.11
C VAL A 155 1.28 -7.32 5.92
N GLN A 156 0.74 -8.45 5.48
CA GLN A 156 1.06 -9.75 6.07
C GLN A 156 1.91 -10.58 5.10
N ASN A 157 3.13 -10.91 5.54
CA ASN A 157 4.12 -11.73 4.85
C ASN A 157 4.34 -13.08 5.58
N PHE A 158 5.19 -13.96 5.05
CA PHE A 158 5.67 -15.20 5.69
C PHE A 158 7.16 -15.44 5.41
#